data_AF-A0A9P9M9F0-F1
#
_entry.id   AF-A0A9P9M9F0-F1
#
_cell.length_a   1.000
_cell.length_b   1.000
_cell.length_c   1.000
_cell.angle_alpha   90.00
_cell.angle_beta   90.00
_cell.angle_gamma   90.00
#
_symmetry.space_group_name_H-M   'P 1'
#
loop_
_entity.id
_entity.type
_entity.pdbx_description
1 polymer ?
#
loop_
_entity_poly.entity_id
_entity_poly.type
_entity_poly.pdbx_seq_one_letter_code
_entity_poly.pdbx_strand_id
1 'polypeptide(L)'
;MWFLFGNSTLSFPDLTGKVALVTGANTGMGYIMAVQLAIHGAKVRMGARSEEKAKQAIEKFNTEHRNHTNKGTILWLPLDLISPTDVMASAKSFLSQVDCLDILVNNAASLASAYALTIDGLETSIATNHVAHFTLTEAILPLLRQIAQLPNSDVRVITVSSTLHTYVTDVKFETKADFNNTFGDGDDWDTVFVSSSLELGSEERIQKFSEVVPLLNMFAKTPLQGARAALVAATALEVRAKEEKHKGAYLGPGGRLALASETGRDDKLAKQLWDLTEKVVKDIPGIKGSK
;
A
#
# COMPACT_ATOMS: atom_id res chain seq x y z
N MET A 1 -22.12 18.94 -8.98
CA MET A 1 -21.21 20.09 -8.91
C MET A 1 -19.80 19.57 -9.18
N TRP A 2 -19.38 19.68 -10.44
CA TRP A 2 -18.01 19.42 -10.88
C TRP A 2 -17.21 20.71 -10.69
N PHE A 3 -15.88 20.60 -10.62
CA PHE A 3 -14.89 21.68 -10.40
C PHE A 3 -14.53 21.95 -8.94
N LEU A 4 -13.35 21.45 -8.53
CA LEU A 4 -12.13 22.21 -8.22
C LEU A 4 -10.99 21.18 -8.07
N PHE A 5 -9.76 21.53 -8.48
CA PHE A 5 -8.59 20.66 -8.79
C PHE A 5 -8.55 20.08 -10.22
N GLY A 6 -7.77 20.76 -11.07
CA GLY A 6 -7.28 20.41 -12.41
C GLY A 6 -7.87 19.18 -13.14
N ASN A 7 -8.60 19.45 -14.23
CA ASN A 7 -9.02 18.54 -15.29
C ASN A 7 -7.85 17.87 -16.04
N SER A 8 -7.06 17.03 -15.37
CA SER A 8 -6.33 15.98 -16.07
C SER A 8 -7.03 14.68 -15.75
N THR A 9 -7.88 14.20 -16.67
CA THR A 9 -8.35 12.82 -16.62
C THR A 9 -7.10 11.94 -16.56
N LEU A 10 -7.03 11.06 -15.55
CA LEU A 10 -5.94 10.10 -15.49
C LEU A 10 -6.09 9.20 -16.73
N SER A 11 -5.13 9.27 -17.65
CA SER A 11 -5.11 8.41 -18.83
C SER A 11 -4.52 7.07 -18.42
N PHE A 12 -5.27 6.00 -18.65
CA PHE A 12 -4.84 4.63 -18.40
C PHE A 12 -4.50 3.95 -19.73
N PRO A 13 -3.38 3.22 -19.81
CA PRO A 13 -3.15 2.33 -20.93
C PRO A 13 -4.10 1.12 -20.86
N ASP A 14 -4.18 0.37 -21.95
CA ASP A 14 -4.73 -0.97 -21.93
C ASP A 14 -3.83 -1.90 -21.10
N LEU A 15 -4.43 -2.55 -20.09
CA LEU A 15 -3.78 -3.48 -19.17
C LEU A 15 -4.20 -4.93 -19.46
N THR A 16 -4.78 -5.21 -20.63
CA THR A 16 -5.11 -6.57 -21.05
C THR A 16 -3.89 -7.49 -20.93
N GLY A 17 -4.08 -8.63 -20.27
CA GLY A 17 -3.02 -9.60 -20.03
C GLY A 17 -2.13 -9.30 -18.82
N LYS A 18 -2.24 -8.10 -18.21
CA LYS A 18 -1.51 -7.75 -16.99
C LYS A 18 -2.13 -8.40 -15.76
N VAL A 19 -1.28 -8.84 -14.84
CA VAL A 19 -1.69 -9.34 -13.53
C VAL A 19 -1.28 -8.32 -12.46
N ALA A 20 -2.22 -7.95 -11.59
CA ALA A 20 -1.98 -7.03 -10.49
C ALA A 20 -2.37 -7.64 -9.14
N LEU A 21 -1.65 -7.30 -8.07
CA LEU A 21 -2.01 -7.59 -6.69
C LEU A 21 -2.11 -6.26 -5.94
N VAL A 22 -3.29 -5.98 -5.37
CA VAL A 22 -3.51 -4.80 -4.53
C VAL A 22 -3.90 -5.26 -3.13
N THR A 23 -3.12 -4.89 -2.12
CA THR A 23 -3.41 -5.21 -0.71
C THR A 23 -4.46 -4.23 -0.14
N GLY A 24 -5.35 -4.68 0.74
CA GLY A 24 -6.36 -3.82 1.36
C GLY A 24 -7.38 -3.29 0.35
N ALA A 25 -7.72 -4.11 -0.65
CA ALA A 25 -8.42 -3.68 -1.85
C ALA A 25 -9.95 -3.88 -1.81
N ASN A 26 -10.53 -4.25 -0.67
CA ASN A 26 -11.98 -4.42 -0.53
C ASN A 26 -12.72 -3.11 -0.20
N THR A 27 -12.02 -2.03 0.16
CA THR A 27 -12.62 -0.72 0.46
C THR A 27 -11.70 0.44 0.03
N GLY A 28 -12.21 1.67 0.13
CA GLY A 28 -11.40 2.90 0.07
C GLY A 28 -10.53 3.02 -1.19
N MET A 29 -9.30 3.50 -1.01
CA MET A 29 -8.35 3.71 -2.11
C MET A 29 -7.98 2.39 -2.80
N GLY A 30 -7.75 1.32 -2.03
CA GLY A 30 -7.39 0.01 -2.58
C GLY A 30 -8.47 -0.56 -3.51
N TYR A 31 -9.75 -0.41 -3.14
CA TYR A 31 -10.87 -0.79 -4.01
C TYR A 31 -10.88 0.01 -5.30
N ILE A 32 -10.73 1.34 -5.23
CA ILE A 32 -10.67 2.17 -6.43
C ILE A 32 -9.49 1.76 -7.32
N MET A 33 -8.33 1.46 -6.74
CA MET A 33 -7.18 0.97 -7.51
C MET A 33 -7.50 -0.34 -8.22
N ALA A 34 -8.05 -1.32 -7.50
CA ALA A 34 -8.42 -2.62 -8.08
C ALA A 34 -9.46 -2.47 -9.21
N VAL A 35 -10.48 -1.63 -9.02
CA VAL A 35 -11.49 -1.33 -10.04
C VAL A 35 -10.85 -0.68 -11.26
N GLN A 36 -10.04 0.37 -11.08
CA GLN A 36 -9.41 1.07 -12.20
C GLN A 36 -8.48 0.15 -13.00
N LEU A 37 -7.70 -0.71 -12.34
CA LEU A 37 -6.87 -1.69 -13.03
C LEU A 37 -7.74 -2.69 -13.82
N ALA A 38 -8.80 -3.21 -13.20
CA ALA A 38 -9.66 -4.22 -13.81
C ALA A 38 -10.52 -3.67 -14.97
N ILE A 39 -11.08 -2.46 -14.89
CA ILE A 39 -11.85 -1.90 -16.03
C ILE A 39 -10.96 -1.60 -17.24
N HIS A 40 -9.65 -1.50 -17.06
CA HIS A 40 -8.68 -1.35 -18.15
C HIS A 40 -8.06 -2.69 -18.59
N GLY A 41 -8.63 -3.84 -18.21
CA GLY A 41 -8.27 -5.15 -18.76
C GLY A 41 -7.38 -6.03 -17.86
N ALA A 42 -6.91 -5.53 -16.72
CA ALA A 42 -6.03 -6.30 -15.83
C ALA A 42 -6.79 -7.42 -15.09
N LYS A 43 -6.07 -8.52 -14.80
CA LYS A 43 -6.49 -9.52 -13.81
C LYS A 43 -5.98 -9.11 -12.44
N VAL A 44 -6.87 -8.71 -11.55
CA VAL A 44 -6.52 -8.18 -10.22
C VAL A 44 -6.77 -9.22 -9.13
N ARG A 45 -5.74 -9.50 -8.32
CA ARG A 45 -5.89 -10.14 -7.02
C ARG A 45 -6.15 -9.07 -5.96
N MET A 46 -7.34 -9.14 -5.37
CA MET A 46 -7.76 -8.27 -4.26
C MET A 46 -7.32 -8.92 -2.95
N GLY A 47 -6.19 -8.47 -2.41
CA GLY A 47 -5.73 -8.87 -1.09
C GLY A 47 -6.62 -8.27 -0.01
N ALA A 48 -7.32 -9.10 0.76
CA ALA A 48 -8.16 -8.66 1.87
C ALA A 48 -8.36 -9.76 2.91
N ARG A 49 -8.48 -9.36 4.18
CA ARG A 49 -8.69 -10.28 5.31
C ARG A 49 -10.07 -10.93 5.31
N SER A 50 -11.12 -10.12 5.14
CA SER A 50 -12.51 -10.59 5.21
C SER A 50 -12.99 -11.07 3.84
N GLU A 51 -13.22 -12.37 3.73
CA GLU A 51 -13.80 -12.98 2.53
C GLU A 51 -15.14 -12.35 2.15
N GLU A 52 -16.01 -12.16 3.15
CA GLU A 52 -17.34 -11.59 2.96
C GLU A 52 -17.27 -10.19 2.33
N LYS A 53 -16.48 -9.28 2.93
CA LYS A 53 -16.31 -7.92 2.41
C LYS A 53 -15.65 -7.91 1.03
N ALA A 54 -14.72 -8.83 0.77
CA ALA A 54 -14.10 -8.96 -0.55
C ALA A 54 -15.11 -9.43 -1.60
N LYS A 55 -15.95 -10.43 -1.30
CA LYS A 55 -17.01 -10.90 -2.20
C LYS A 55 -18.02 -9.81 -2.51
N GLN A 56 -18.47 -9.05 -1.50
CA GLN A 56 -19.35 -7.90 -1.70
C GLN A 56 -18.73 -6.84 -2.62
N ALA A 57 -17.44 -6.53 -2.44
CA ALA A 57 -16.72 -5.60 -3.30
C ALA A 57 -16.60 -6.12 -4.75
N ILE A 58 -16.35 -7.41 -4.93
CA ILE A 58 -16.27 -8.05 -6.26
C ILE A 58 -17.65 -8.06 -6.96
N GLU A 59 -18.72 -8.35 -6.23
CA GLU A 59 -20.09 -8.31 -6.75
C GLU A 59 -20.49 -6.89 -7.16
N LYS A 60 -20.16 -5.91 -6.33
CA LYS A 60 -20.33 -4.49 -6.64
C LYS A 60 -19.62 -4.11 -7.94
N PHE A 61 -18.32 -4.42 -8.05
CA PHE A 61 -17.55 -4.20 -9.28
C PHE A 61 -18.22 -4.86 -10.50
N ASN A 62 -18.65 -6.12 -10.34
CA ASN A 62 -19.26 -6.87 -11.42
C ASN A 62 -20.57 -6.25 -11.91
N THR A 63 -21.37 -5.73 -10.99
CA THR A 63 -22.65 -5.08 -11.27
C THR A 63 -22.44 -3.70 -11.91
N GLU A 64 -21.63 -2.85 -11.31
CA GLU A 64 -21.40 -1.45 -11.74
C GLU A 64 -20.70 -1.39 -13.12
N HIS A 65 -19.85 -2.37 -13.44
CA HIS A 65 -19.06 -2.38 -14.66
C HIS A 65 -19.44 -3.50 -15.64
N ARG A 66 -20.65 -4.07 -15.54
CA ARG A 66 -21.09 -5.19 -16.39
C ARG A 66 -21.00 -4.94 -17.90
N ASN A 67 -21.14 -3.68 -18.33
CA ASN A 67 -21.14 -3.29 -19.75
C ASN A 67 -19.77 -2.76 -20.23
N HIS A 68 -18.73 -2.84 -19.41
CA HIS A 68 -17.41 -2.36 -19.79
C HIS A 68 -16.75 -3.34 -20.79
N THR A 69 -16.36 -2.86 -21.96
CA THR A 69 -15.95 -3.72 -23.09
C THR A 69 -14.57 -4.37 -22.90
N ASN A 70 -13.64 -3.68 -22.24
CA ASN A 70 -12.30 -4.18 -21.92
C ASN A 70 -12.17 -4.59 -20.43
N LYS A 71 -13.21 -5.24 -19.89
CA LYS A 71 -13.25 -5.58 -18.47
C LYS A 71 -12.40 -6.81 -18.18
N GLY A 72 -11.38 -6.63 -17.35
CA GLY A 72 -10.63 -7.70 -16.71
C GLY A 72 -11.40 -8.36 -15.56
N THR A 73 -10.68 -8.91 -14.60
CA THR A 73 -11.29 -9.66 -13.48
C THR A 73 -10.74 -9.20 -12.13
N ILE A 74 -11.56 -9.32 -11.09
CA ILE A 74 -11.12 -9.17 -9.71
C ILE A 74 -11.38 -10.49 -8.99
N LEU A 75 -10.35 -11.07 -8.40
CA LEU A 75 -10.40 -12.32 -7.64
C LEU A 75 -9.86 -12.07 -6.24
N TRP A 76 -10.57 -12.57 -5.22
CA TRP A 76 -10.13 -12.44 -3.84
C TRP A 76 -8.87 -13.26 -3.59
N LEU A 77 -7.92 -12.66 -2.86
CA LEU A 77 -6.79 -13.33 -2.25
C LEU A 77 -6.92 -13.16 -0.73
N PRO A 78 -7.07 -14.25 0.05
CA PRO A 78 -7.02 -14.17 1.51
C PRO A 78 -5.67 -13.56 1.89
N LEU A 79 -5.68 -12.44 2.61
CA LEU A 79 -4.45 -11.76 3.03
C LEU A 79 -4.72 -11.02 4.34
N ASP A 80 -4.13 -11.50 5.41
CA ASP A 80 -4.08 -10.79 6.69
C ASP A 80 -2.67 -10.26 6.91
N LEU A 81 -2.54 -8.94 6.98
CA LEU A 81 -1.25 -8.25 7.14
C LEU A 81 -0.88 -8.05 8.61
N ILE A 82 -1.74 -8.41 9.57
CA ILE A 82 -1.38 -8.37 10.99
C ILE A 82 -0.41 -9.51 11.34
N SER A 83 -0.43 -10.60 10.56
CA SER A 83 0.33 -11.84 10.81
C SER A 83 1.28 -12.11 9.64
N PRO A 84 2.59 -11.88 9.79
CA PRO A 84 3.58 -12.18 8.75
C PRO A 84 3.58 -13.66 8.31
N THR A 85 3.21 -14.58 9.20
CA THR A 85 3.04 -16.01 8.83
C THR A 85 1.87 -16.22 7.87
N ASP A 86 0.74 -15.53 8.10
CA ASP A 86 -0.39 -15.58 7.17
C ASP A 86 -0.03 -14.91 5.83
N VAL A 87 0.74 -13.83 5.85
CA VAL A 87 1.29 -13.21 4.63
C VAL A 87 2.09 -14.22 3.79
N MET A 88 2.97 -15.00 4.42
CA MET A 88 3.73 -16.04 3.71
C MET A 88 2.84 -17.14 3.14
N ALA A 89 1.81 -17.58 3.87
CA ALA A 89 0.85 -18.56 3.40
C ALA A 89 0.05 -18.02 2.19
N SER A 90 -0.40 -16.77 2.26
CA SER A 90 -1.08 -16.07 1.18
C SER A 90 -0.19 -15.89 -0.04
N ALA A 91 1.08 -15.51 0.14
CA ALA A 91 2.05 -15.38 -0.94
C ALA A 91 2.27 -16.72 -1.65
N LYS A 92 2.46 -17.81 -0.89
CA LYS A 92 2.61 -19.16 -1.45
C LYS A 92 1.37 -19.60 -2.23
N SER A 93 0.19 -19.39 -1.67
CA SER A 93 -1.09 -19.68 -2.34
C SER A 93 -1.24 -18.88 -3.63
N PHE A 94 -0.91 -17.58 -3.60
CA PHE A 94 -0.91 -16.72 -4.77
C PHE A 94 0.05 -17.23 -5.86
N LEU A 95 1.30 -17.53 -5.50
CA LEU A 95 2.32 -18.02 -6.43
C LEU A 95 1.97 -19.38 -7.04
N SER A 96 1.17 -20.21 -6.37
CA SER A 96 0.67 -21.47 -6.96
C SER A 96 -0.45 -21.29 -8.00
N GLN A 97 -1.01 -20.07 -8.11
CA GLN A 97 -2.17 -19.77 -8.95
C GLN A 97 -1.85 -18.82 -10.11
N VAL A 98 -0.64 -18.28 -10.18
CA VAL A 98 -0.23 -17.35 -11.22
C VAL A 98 1.19 -17.62 -11.66
N ASP A 99 1.44 -17.46 -12.96
CA ASP A 99 2.77 -17.55 -13.55
C ASP A 99 3.36 -16.15 -13.83
N CYS A 100 2.64 -15.08 -13.50
CA CYS A 100 3.03 -13.70 -13.75
C CYS A 100 2.45 -12.75 -12.69
N LEU A 101 3.22 -11.71 -12.35
CA LEU A 101 2.74 -10.52 -11.64
C LEU A 101 3.46 -9.30 -12.23
N ASP A 102 2.69 -8.37 -12.80
CA ASP A 102 3.22 -7.13 -13.38
C ASP A 102 3.16 -5.96 -12.39
N ILE A 103 2.13 -5.90 -11.55
CA ILE A 103 1.88 -4.75 -10.67
C ILE A 103 1.61 -5.23 -9.25
N LEU A 104 2.51 -4.91 -8.31
CA LEU A 104 2.27 -5.07 -6.87
C LEU A 104 2.00 -3.71 -6.24
N VAL A 105 0.85 -3.55 -5.59
CA VAL A 105 0.49 -2.35 -4.83
C VAL A 105 0.35 -2.69 -3.35
N ASN A 106 1.38 -2.35 -2.58
CA ASN A 106 1.40 -2.35 -1.12
C ASN A 106 0.64 -1.11 -0.62
N ASN A 107 -0.68 -1.22 -0.55
CA ASN A 107 -1.61 -0.14 -0.21
C ASN A 107 -2.18 -0.24 1.22
N ALA A 108 -2.35 -1.44 1.76
CA ALA A 108 -3.12 -1.61 2.97
C ALA A 108 -2.40 -0.96 4.15
N ALA A 109 -3.15 -0.33 5.05
CA ALA A 109 -2.56 0.19 6.26
C ALA A 109 -3.50 0.01 7.44
N SER A 110 -2.92 -0.27 8.60
CA SER A 110 -3.53 0.01 9.88
C SER A 110 -3.28 1.47 10.24
N LEU A 111 -4.35 2.20 10.54
CA LEU A 111 -4.29 3.58 10.99
C LEU A 111 -4.54 3.61 12.51
N ALA A 112 -3.70 4.39 13.21
CA ALA A 112 -3.82 4.81 14.61
C ALA A 112 -4.93 4.13 15.43
N SER A 113 -4.65 2.93 15.92
CA SER A 113 -5.35 2.36 17.08
C SER A 113 -4.64 2.78 18.37
N ALA A 114 -5.19 2.42 19.53
CA ALA A 114 -4.41 2.42 20.76
C ALA A 114 -3.11 1.60 20.53
N TYR A 115 -2.01 2.05 21.13
CA TYR A 115 -0.74 1.34 21.05
C TYR A 115 -0.94 -0.11 21.49
N ALA A 116 -0.56 -1.04 20.62
CA ALA A 116 -0.67 -2.46 20.87
C ALA A 116 0.44 -3.19 20.12
N LEU A 117 0.98 -4.20 20.78
CA LEU A 117 1.92 -5.13 20.17
C LEU A 117 1.16 -6.33 19.59
N THR A 118 1.58 -6.78 18.40
CA THR A 118 1.17 -8.06 17.85
C THR A 118 1.77 -9.21 18.67
N ILE A 119 1.34 -10.45 18.37
CA ILE A 119 1.92 -11.65 18.99
C ILE A 119 3.43 -11.78 18.75
N ASP A 120 3.93 -11.19 17.66
CA ASP A 120 5.35 -11.14 17.32
C ASP A 120 6.09 -10.01 18.03
N GLY A 121 5.43 -9.27 18.92
CA GLY A 121 6.04 -8.17 19.68
C GLY A 121 6.42 -6.98 18.81
N LEU A 122 5.63 -6.70 17.78
CA LEU A 122 5.76 -5.53 16.90
C LEU A 122 4.58 -4.58 17.11
N GLU A 123 4.80 -3.28 17.09
CA GLU A 123 3.69 -2.33 17.07
C GLU A 123 2.80 -2.60 15.85
N THR A 124 1.48 -2.57 16.07
CA THR A 124 0.48 -3.06 15.11
C THR A 124 0.56 -2.35 13.74
N SER A 125 0.84 -1.05 13.72
CA SER A 125 1.01 -0.26 12.51
C SER A 125 2.33 -0.59 11.80
N ILE A 126 3.45 -0.75 12.50
CA ILE A 126 4.72 -1.20 11.90
C ILE A 126 4.60 -2.63 11.36
N ALA A 127 3.94 -3.52 12.11
CA ALA A 127 3.67 -4.89 11.67
C ALA A 127 2.90 -4.90 10.35
N THR A 128 1.79 -4.16 10.28
CA THR A 128 0.90 -4.12 9.11
C THR A 128 1.47 -3.32 7.94
N ASN A 129 1.91 -2.09 8.19
CA ASN A 129 2.20 -1.11 7.14
C ASN A 129 3.57 -1.35 6.51
N HIS A 130 4.52 -1.92 7.28
CA HIS A 130 5.89 -2.14 6.85
C HIS A 130 6.28 -3.62 6.82
N VAL A 131 6.33 -4.30 7.98
CA VAL A 131 6.90 -5.66 8.08
C VAL A 131 6.12 -6.67 7.22
N ALA A 132 4.79 -6.60 7.22
CA ALA A 132 3.95 -7.48 6.42
C ALA A 132 4.10 -7.22 4.91
N HIS A 133 4.17 -5.96 4.47
CA HIS A 133 4.42 -5.63 3.07
C HIS A 133 5.84 -6.00 2.61
N PHE A 134 6.84 -5.82 3.47
CA PHE A 134 8.19 -6.29 3.23
C PHE A 134 8.20 -7.81 3.04
N THR A 135 7.57 -8.54 3.97
CA THR A 135 7.44 -10.01 3.91
C THR A 135 6.74 -10.46 2.63
N LEU A 136 5.62 -9.83 2.27
CA LEU A 136 4.88 -10.12 1.03
C LEU A 136 5.74 -9.87 -0.21
N THR A 137 6.45 -8.74 -0.24
CA THR A 137 7.28 -8.34 -1.38
C THR A 137 8.45 -9.30 -1.55
N GLU A 138 9.17 -9.62 -0.47
CA GLU A 138 10.29 -10.58 -0.49
C GLU A 138 9.83 -11.97 -0.95
N ALA A 139 8.68 -12.45 -0.48
CA ALA A 139 8.14 -13.75 -0.87
C ALA A 139 7.81 -13.82 -2.38
N ILE A 140 7.34 -12.72 -2.96
CA ILE A 140 6.92 -12.62 -4.37
C ILE A 140 8.07 -12.18 -5.29
N LEU A 141 9.14 -11.62 -4.72
CA LEU A 141 10.28 -11.04 -5.44
C LEU A 141 10.92 -11.98 -6.49
N PRO A 142 11.06 -13.31 -6.25
CA PRO A 142 11.58 -14.21 -7.28
C PRO A 142 10.76 -14.18 -8.57
N LEU A 143 9.42 -14.17 -8.46
CA LEU A 143 8.54 -14.08 -9.62
C LEU A 143 8.67 -12.72 -10.32
N LEU A 144 8.66 -11.63 -9.56
CA LEU A 144 8.82 -10.27 -10.11
C LEU A 144 10.13 -10.13 -10.90
N ARG A 145 11.24 -10.65 -10.36
CA ARG A 145 12.55 -10.66 -11.03
C ARG A 145 12.54 -11.50 -12.29
N GLN A 146 11.90 -12.67 -12.27
CA GLN A 146 11.75 -13.52 -13.46
C GLN A 146 10.99 -12.77 -14.56
N ILE A 147 9.87 -12.13 -14.24
CA ILE A 147 9.07 -11.39 -15.23
C ILE A 147 9.83 -10.16 -15.75
N ALA A 148 10.56 -9.46 -14.88
CA ALA A 148 11.35 -8.28 -15.27
C ALA A 148 12.48 -8.58 -16.28
N GLN A 149 12.91 -9.85 -16.38
CA GLN A 149 13.89 -10.29 -17.37
C GLN A 149 13.28 -10.58 -18.75
N LEU A 150 11.94 -10.68 -18.85
CA LEU A 150 11.27 -10.91 -20.13
C LEU A 150 11.31 -9.67 -21.02
N PRO A 151 11.42 -9.83 -22.35
CA PRO A 151 11.35 -8.71 -23.29
C PRO A 151 10.03 -7.94 -23.14
N ASN A 152 10.11 -6.61 -23.21
CA ASN A 152 8.95 -5.71 -23.09
C ASN A 152 8.16 -5.86 -21.78
N SER A 153 8.76 -6.45 -20.73
CA SER A 153 8.16 -6.48 -19.41
C SER A 153 8.08 -5.06 -18.81
N ASP A 154 7.07 -4.86 -17.96
CA ASP A 154 6.87 -3.64 -17.18
C ASP A 154 6.37 -4.09 -15.80
N VAL A 155 7.34 -4.42 -14.94
CA VAL A 155 7.09 -4.88 -13.58
C VAL A 155 7.26 -3.72 -12.62
N ARG A 156 6.26 -3.48 -11.79
CA ARG A 156 6.23 -2.35 -10.86
C ARG A 156 5.81 -2.80 -9.46
N VAL A 157 6.57 -2.35 -8.46
CA VAL A 157 6.21 -2.45 -7.04
C VAL A 157 5.94 -1.04 -6.54
N ILE A 158 4.74 -0.80 -6.02
CA ILE A 158 4.27 0.49 -5.56
C ILE A 158 3.95 0.36 -4.08
N THR A 159 4.64 1.12 -3.24
CA THR A 159 4.32 1.23 -1.80
C THR A 159 3.65 2.57 -1.54
N VAL A 160 2.40 2.51 -1.08
CA VAL A 160 1.58 3.70 -0.82
C VAL A 160 2.01 4.33 0.50
N SER A 161 2.44 5.58 0.46
CA SER A 161 2.88 6.36 1.62
C SER A 161 1.86 7.43 2.05
N SER A 162 2.21 8.18 3.10
CA SER A 162 1.46 9.34 3.59
C SER A 162 2.30 10.59 3.48
N THR A 163 1.68 11.76 3.34
CA THR A 163 2.38 13.04 3.55
C THR A 163 2.87 13.20 4.98
N LEU A 164 2.34 12.44 5.94
CA LEU A 164 2.80 12.48 7.34
C LEU A 164 4.29 12.14 7.50
N HIS A 165 4.90 11.40 6.58
CA HIS A 165 6.34 11.09 6.63
C HIS A 165 7.24 12.35 6.63
N THR A 166 6.73 13.52 6.20
CA THR A 166 7.50 14.79 6.21
C THR A 166 7.59 15.44 7.57
N TYR A 167 6.76 15.01 8.53
CA TYR A 167 6.74 15.55 9.89
C TYR A 167 7.56 14.68 10.87
N VAL A 168 8.28 13.70 10.35
CA VAL A 168 8.98 12.70 11.13
C VAL A 168 10.45 13.05 11.24
N THR A 169 10.93 13.28 12.46
CA THR A 169 12.34 13.55 12.77
C THR A 169 12.92 12.47 13.69
N ASP A 170 14.25 12.45 13.86
CA ASP A 170 14.97 11.60 14.83
C ASP A 170 14.71 10.07 14.78
N VAL A 171 14.54 9.53 13.57
CA VAL A 171 14.30 8.09 13.35
C VAL A 171 15.58 7.27 13.56
N LYS A 172 15.42 6.10 14.21
CA LYS A 172 16.49 5.11 14.39
C LYS A 172 16.00 3.72 13.98
N PHE A 173 16.90 2.89 13.47
CA PHE A 173 16.64 1.51 13.08
C PHE A 173 17.79 0.61 13.52
N GLU A 174 18.11 0.64 14.81
CA GLU A 174 19.24 -0.10 15.39
C GLU A 174 18.76 -1.41 16.02
N THR A 175 17.58 -1.39 16.64
CA THR A 175 17.02 -2.51 17.39
C THR A 175 15.53 -2.68 17.10
N LYS A 176 14.99 -3.87 17.41
CA LYS A 176 13.54 -4.13 17.32
C LYS A 176 12.71 -3.17 18.19
N ALA A 177 13.28 -2.63 19.27
CA ALA A 177 12.58 -1.64 20.10
C ALA A 177 12.27 -0.36 19.32
N ASP A 178 13.09 0.00 18.32
CA ASP A 178 12.84 1.18 17.50
C ASP A 178 11.59 1.04 16.61
N PHE A 179 11.15 -0.20 16.32
CA PHE A 179 9.86 -0.49 15.68
C PHE A 179 8.66 -0.37 16.63
N ASN A 180 8.89 -0.25 17.93
CA ASN A 180 7.87 -0.31 18.96
C ASN A 180 7.74 0.99 19.77
N ASN A 181 8.37 2.08 19.33
CA ASN A 181 8.27 3.36 20.03
C ASN A 181 6.81 3.81 20.12
N THR A 182 6.37 4.19 21.33
CA THR A 182 5.01 4.69 21.57
C THR A 182 4.89 6.10 21.00
N PHE A 183 3.94 6.26 20.10
CA PHE A 183 3.58 7.56 19.55
C PHE A 183 2.64 8.29 20.52
N GLY A 184 3.10 9.38 21.15
CA GLY A 184 2.22 10.34 21.82
C GLY A 184 1.97 10.17 23.33
N ASP A 185 2.92 9.61 24.10
CA ASP A 185 2.90 9.70 25.58
C ASP A 185 3.75 10.88 26.14
N GLY A 186 4.24 11.74 25.25
CA GLY A 186 4.89 13.02 25.58
C GLY A 186 4.53 14.09 24.54
N ASP A 187 4.83 15.35 24.85
CA ASP A 187 4.60 16.53 23.99
C ASP A 187 5.32 16.50 22.62
N ASP A 188 5.97 15.39 22.24
CA ASP A 188 6.74 15.22 21.02
C ASP A 188 5.90 14.55 19.90
N TRP A 189 5.78 15.27 18.79
CA TRP A 189 4.98 14.92 17.60
C TRP A 189 5.76 14.10 16.57
N ASP A 190 6.67 13.24 17.01
CA ASP A 190 7.63 12.60 16.12
C ASP A 190 7.39 11.09 15.94
N THR A 191 7.06 10.70 14.70
CA THR A 191 7.62 9.53 13.98
C THR A 191 6.62 8.55 13.29
N VAL A 192 6.96 8.22 12.04
CA VAL A 192 6.44 7.32 10.97
C VAL A 192 4.93 7.00 10.80
N PHE A 193 4.36 7.52 9.70
CA PHE A 193 3.27 6.90 8.92
C PHE A 193 3.60 6.86 7.42
N VAL A 194 3.33 5.72 6.77
CA VAL A 194 3.34 5.53 5.32
C VAL A 194 1.99 4.91 4.92
N SER A 195 0.93 5.72 4.94
CA SER A 195 -0.30 5.62 4.11
C SER A 195 -1.31 6.71 4.50
N SER A 196 -1.99 7.32 3.52
CA SER A 196 -2.92 8.43 3.71
C SER A 196 -4.38 7.98 3.94
N SER A 197 -4.95 8.24 5.12
CA SER A 197 -6.29 8.84 5.29
C SER A 197 -6.47 9.36 6.72
N LEU A 198 -7.24 10.44 6.85
CA LEU A 198 -7.49 11.24 8.06
C LEU A 198 -7.98 10.43 9.30
N GLU A 199 -7.43 10.81 10.46
CA GLU A 199 -8.01 10.91 11.84
C GLU A 199 -8.30 9.62 12.65
N LEU A 200 -8.20 9.52 14.00
CA LEU A 200 -7.70 10.31 15.15
C LEU A 200 -7.54 9.30 16.31
N GLY A 201 -6.44 9.33 17.06
CA GLY A 201 -6.25 8.51 18.29
C GLY A 201 -6.98 9.09 19.52
N SER A 202 -7.04 8.32 20.61
CA SER A 202 -7.59 8.54 21.98
C SER A 202 -8.98 9.21 22.18
N GLU A 203 -9.75 8.69 23.14
CA GLU A 203 -11.16 9.06 23.42
C GLU A 203 -11.40 10.55 23.73
N GLU A 204 -10.44 11.27 24.30
CA GLU A 204 -10.55 12.74 24.50
C GLU A 204 -10.59 13.53 23.19
N ARG A 205 -10.00 13.00 22.10
CA ARG A 205 -10.05 13.64 20.78
C ARG A 205 -11.42 13.48 20.12
N ILE A 206 -12.20 12.45 20.45
CA ILE A 206 -13.55 12.21 19.88
C ILE A 206 -14.54 13.29 20.34
N GLN A 207 -14.45 13.76 21.58
CA GLN A 207 -15.39 14.72 22.16
C GLN A 207 -15.26 16.12 21.54
N LYS A 208 -14.04 16.69 21.53
CA LYS A 208 -13.76 18.00 20.93
C LYS A 208 -13.93 18.02 19.42
N PHE A 209 -13.75 16.88 18.76
CA PHE A 209 -13.82 16.78 17.31
C PHE A 209 -15.28 16.64 16.82
N SER A 210 -16.16 16.01 17.60
CA SER A 210 -17.59 15.88 17.26
C SER A 210 -18.30 17.21 16.99
N GLU A 211 -17.80 18.32 17.57
CA GLU A 211 -18.33 19.67 17.38
C GLU A 211 -17.86 20.35 16.06
N VAL A 212 -16.78 19.85 15.42
CA VAL A 212 -16.12 20.47 14.25
C VAL A 212 -16.26 19.64 12.96
N VAL A 213 -16.71 18.38 13.09
CA VAL A 213 -16.91 17.38 12.01
C VAL A 213 -17.65 17.90 10.76
N PRO A 214 -18.70 18.74 10.84
CA PRO A 214 -19.39 19.20 9.63
C PRO A 214 -18.52 20.11 8.74
N LEU A 215 -17.54 20.80 9.30
CA LEU A 215 -16.71 21.78 8.57
C LEU A 215 -15.48 21.15 7.88
N LEU A 216 -14.90 20.10 8.48
CA LEU A 216 -13.70 19.40 7.98
C LEU A 216 -14.01 18.39 6.85
N ASN A 217 -15.21 17.80 6.85
CA ASN A 217 -15.65 16.86 5.81
C ASN A 217 -15.71 17.49 4.39
N MET A 218 -15.75 18.82 4.30
CA MET A 218 -15.83 19.54 3.03
C MET A 218 -14.50 19.56 2.25
N PHE A 219 -13.38 19.17 2.89
CA PHE A 219 -12.03 19.14 2.30
C PHE A 219 -11.38 17.73 2.29
N ALA A 220 -12.09 16.69 2.73
CA ALA A 220 -11.60 15.33 2.72
C ALA A 220 -11.40 14.83 1.27
N LYS A 221 -10.22 14.30 0.95
CA LYS A 221 -9.94 13.73 -0.37
C LYS A 221 -10.83 12.51 -0.60
N THR A 222 -11.38 12.40 -1.80
CA THR A 222 -12.10 11.17 -2.19
C THR A 222 -11.13 9.99 -2.32
N PRO A 223 -11.60 8.74 -2.17
CA PRO A 223 -10.77 7.57 -2.41
C PRO A 223 -10.08 7.56 -3.77
N LEU A 224 -10.72 8.12 -4.81
CA LEU A 224 -10.11 8.27 -6.14
C LEU A 224 -8.98 9.30 -6.15
N GLN A 225 -9.16 10.44 -5.48
CA GLN A 225 -8.10 11.45 -5.35
C GLN A 225 -6.89 10.90 -4.58
N GLY A 226 -7.11 10.09 -3.54
CA GLY A 226 -6.05 9.41 -2.79
C GLY A 226 -5.33 8.33 -3.61
N ALA A 227 -6.09 7.50 -4.35
CA ALA A 227 -5.55 6.43 -5.19
C ALA A 227 -4.73 6.94 -6.40
N ARG A 228 -4.90 8.20 -6.79
CA ARG A 228 -4.35 8.74 -8.05
C ARG A 228 -2.83 8.59 -8.16
N ALA A 229 -2.08 8.86 -7.10
CA ALA A 229 -0.62 8.77 -7.16
C ALA A 229 -0.16 7.32 -7.39
N ALA A 230 -0.76 6.37 -6.67
CA ALA A 230 -0.49 4.95 -6.84
C ALA A 230 -0.88 4.45 -8.24
N LEU A 231 -2.01 4.90 -8.78
CA LEU A 231 -2.44 4.55 -10.13
C LEU A 231 -1.49 5.11 -11.20
N VAL A 232 -1.02 6.36 -11.06
CA VAL A 232 0.01 6.90 -11.96
C VAL A 232 1.29 6.08 -11.89
N ALA A 233 1.79 5.77 -10.68
CA ALA A 233 2.96 4.93 -10.50
C ALA A 233 2.78 3.54 -11.13
N ALA A 234 1.58 2.96 -10.99
CA ALA A 234 1.27 1.61 -11.47
C ALA A 234 1.07 1.52 -12.98
N THR A 235 0.54 2.55 -13.64
CA THR A 235 0.04 2.39 -15.03
C THR A 235 0.57 3.43 -16.02
N ALA A 236 1.06 4.59 -15.59
CA ALA A 236 1.40 5.63 -16.55
C ALA A 236 2.55 5.18 -17.48
N LEU A 237 2.36 5.37 -18.78
CA LEU A 237 3.38 5.04 -19.79
C LEU A 237 4.63 5.91 -19.60
N GLU A 238 4.48 7.15 -19.16
CA GLU A 238 5.60 8.06 -18.88
C GLU A 238 6.51 7.54 -17.75
N VAL A 239 5.94 6.88 -16.73
CA VAL A 239 6.72 6.29 -15.63
C VAL A 239 7.67 5.22 -16.17
N ARG A 240 7.21 4.40 -17.12
CA ARG A 240 8.06 3.42 -17.81
C ARG A 240 9.02 4.06 -18.79
N ALA A 241 8.55 5.00 -19.61
CA ALA A 241 9.39 5.67 -20.62
C ALA A 241 10.52 6.49 -19.99
N LYS A 242 10.34 6.97 -18.76
CA LYS A 242 11.32 7.74 -17.99
C LYS A 242 11.69 7.01 -16.70
N GLU A 243 11.98 5.71 -16.81
CA GLU A 243 12.26 4.81 -15.70
C GLU A 243 13.34 5.37 -14.75
N GLU A 244 14.44 5.89 -15.28
CA GLU A 244 15.54 6.48 -14.47
C GLU A 244 15.11 7.67 -13.61
N LYS A 245 14.01 8.35 -13.96
CA LYS A 245 13.45 9.45 -13.17
C LYS A 245 12.45 8.98 -12.10
N HIS A 246 11.86 7.81 -12.28
CA HIS A 246 10.75 7.33 -11.46
C HIS A 246 11.12 6.15 -10.55
N LYS A 247 12.19 5.40 -10.87
CA LYS A 247 12.75 4.37 -10.00
C LYS A 247 13.12 4.97 -8.64
N GLY A 248 12.54 4.41 -7.57
CA GLY A 248 12.76 4.89 -6.20
C GLY A 248 12.21 6.29 -5.92
N ALA A 249 11.52 6.92 -6.86
CA ALA A 249 11.03 8.28 -6.69
C ALA A 249 9.73 8.33 -5.88
N TYR A 250 9.57 9.40 -5.10
CA TYR A 250 8.33 9.68 -4.40
C TYR A 250 7.35 10.42 -5.33
N LEU A 251 6.14 9.88 -5.48
CA LEU A 251 5.04 10.58 -6.16
C LEU A 251 4.11 11.21 -5.13
N GLY A 252 4.09 12.54 -5.12
CA GLY A 252 3.19 13.32 -4.29
C GLY A 252 1.75 13.34 -4.82
N PRO A 253 0.89 14.14 -4.18
CA PRO A 253 -0.52 14.28 -4.55
C PRO A 253 -0.72 14.50 -6.05
N GLY A 254 -1.64 13.72 -6.64
CA GLY A 254 -1.95 13.79 -8.07
C GLY A 254 -1.02 12.98 -8.98
N GLY A 255 -0.01 12.30 -8.42
CA GLY A 255 0.94 11.45 -9.16
C GLY A 255 2.12 12.21 -9.77
N ARG A 256 2.48 13.36 -9.19
CA ARG A 256 3.62 14.17 -9.64
C ARG A 256 4.86 13.81 -8.82
N LEU A 257 6.02 13.83 -9.44
CA LEU A 257 7.29 13.71 -8.72
C LEU A 257 7.37 14.77 -7.62
N ALA A 258 7.75 14.33 -6.44
CA ALA A 258 7.94 15.14 -5.26
C ALA A 258 9.17 14.65 -4.50
N LEU A 259 9.67 15.47 -3.58
CA LEU A 259 10.73 15.07 -2.68
C LEU A 259 10.12 14.39 -1.45
N ALA A 260 10.69 13.27 -1.07
CA ALA A 260 10.46 12.70 0.25
C ALA A 260 11.16 13.55 1.33
N SER A 261 10.83 13.31 2.60
CA SER A 261 11.49 13.92 3.76
C SER A 261 13.01 13.72 3.72
N GLU A 262 13.76 14.50 4.50
CA GLU A 262 15.22 14.30 4.62
C GLU A 262 15.54 12.88 5.12
N THR A 263 14.84 12.42 6.15
CA THR A 263 14.93 11.05 6.68
C THR A 263 14.57 9.99 5.65
N GLY A 264 13.55 10.24 4.81
CA GLY A 264 13.13 9.34 3.74
C GLY A 264 14.07 9.30 2.52
N ARG A 265 15.08 10.19 2.48
CA ARG A 265 16.13 10.24 1.46
C ARG A 265 17.50 9.85 1.99
N ASP A 266 17.60 9.41 3.24
CA ASP A 266 18.84 8.97 3.85
C ASP A 266 19.11 7.49 3.52
N ASP A 267 20.09 7.24 2.65
CA ASP A 267 20.48 5.89 2.21
C ASP A 267 21.00 5.02 3.37
N LYS A 268 21.61 5.63 4.39
CA LYS A 268 22.09 4.90 5.57
C LYS A 268 20.91 4.43 6.41
N LEU A 269 19.94 5.31 6.67
CA LEU A 269 18.71 4.93 7.38
C LEU A 269 17.91 3.90 6.60
N ALA A 270 17.80 4.04 5.27
CA ALA A 270 17.14 3.05 4.41
C ALA A 270 17.81 1.67 4.52
N LYS A 271 19.14 1.63 4.53
CA LYS A 271 19.89 0.38 4.73
C LYS A 271 19.67 -0.21 6.14
N GLN A 272 19.70 0.62 7.18
CA GLN A 272 19.45 0.17 8.55
C GLN A 272 18.04 -0.40 8.70
N LEU A 273 17.04 0.27 8.14
CA LEU A 273 15.66 -0.22 8.09
C LEU A 273 15.57 -1.58 7.39
N TRP A 274 16.22 -1.72 6.23
CA TRP A 274 16.26 -2.98 5.48
C TRP A 274 16.86 -4.11 6.33
N ASP A 275 18.08 -3.93 6.83
CA ASP A 275 18.82 -4.94 7.59
C ASP A 275 18.06 -5.34 8.87
N LEU A 276 17.47 -4.36 9.57
CA LEU A 276 16.64 -4.61 10.76
C LEU A 276 15.36 -5.37 10.41
N THR A 277 14.69 -5.01 9.32
CA THR A 277 13.46 -5.68 8.87
C THR A 277 13.73 -7.13 8.50
N GLU A 278 14.79 -7.40 7.75
CA GLU A 278 15.22 -8.77 7.43
C GLU A 278 15.46 -9.59 8.69
N LYS A 279 16.15 -9.01 9.68
CA LYS A 279 16.41 -9.68 10.97
C LYS A 279 15.10 -9.98 11.70
N VAL A 280 14.23 -8.98 11.84
CA VAL A 280 12.93 -9.12 12.50
C VAL A 280 12.09 -10.20 11.84
N VAL A 281 11.99 -10.23 10.52
CA VAL A 281 11.22 -11.24 9.78
C VAL A 281 11.80 -12.64 9.95
N LYS A 282 13.13 -12.80 9.94
CA LYS A 282 13.80 -14.09 10.16
C LYS A 282 13.57 -14.64 11.57
N ASP A 283 13.37 -13.76 12.55
CA ASP A 283 13.12 -14.14 13.94
C ASP A 283 11.64 -14.51 14.20
N ILE A 284 10.72 -14.29 13.26
CA ILE A 284 9.30 -14.64 13.40
C ILE A 284 9.10 -16.16 13.26
N PRO A 285 8.51 -16.83 14.28
CA PRO A 285 8.25 -18.27 14.21
C PRO A 285 7.35 -18.64 13.02
N GLY A 286 7.78 -19.61 12.21
CA GLY A 286 7.03 -20.09 11.05
C GLY A 286 7.49 -19.52 9.71
N ILE A 287 8.25 -18.42 9.71
CA ILE A 287 8.91 -17.88 8.52
C ILE A 287 10.32 -18.48 8.44
N LYS A 288 10.46 -19.66 7.82
CA LYS A 288 11.79 -20.24 7.56
C LYS A 288 12.44 -19.49 6.39
N GLY A 289 13.61 -18.92 6.67
CA GLY A 289 14.33 -17.97 5.81
C GLY A 289 14.24 -18.27 4.32
N SER A 290 13.66 -17.33 3.57
CA SER A 290 13.88 -17.18 2.15
C SER A 290 15.37 -16.97 1.92
N LYS A 291 16.05 -17.98 1.39
CA LYS A 291 17.31 -17.84 0.68
C LYS A 291 17.05 -18.12 -0.78
#